data_AF-A0A1H1K027-F1
#
_entry.id   AF-A0A1H1K027-F1
#
_cell.length_a   1.000
_cell.length_b   1.000
_cell.length_c   1.000
_cell.angle_alpha   90.00
_cell.angle_beta   90.00
_cell.angle_gamma   90.00
#
_symmetry.space_group_name_H-M   'P 1'
#
loop_
_entity.id
_entity.type
_entity.pdbx_description
1 polymer ?
#
loop_
_entity_poly.entity_id
_entity_poly.type
_entity_poly.pdbx_seq_one_letter_code
_entity_poly.pdbx_strand_id
1 'polypeptide(L)'
;MNVKLSALCLLTIAMLAACGQRESDTPSTSTKASAPAPASDIKSGKNSDAAKAFADAQKATEVAQPKADPGVPVANYTTVDQSDGGTWLTYVAVSRATPQPGDDELLGMFSPRYFNEPDVFKKHDLVATELPPVKANLQRYANQAYYALPFGDPTVTSLNMNFFFQSGYDFSTKSFQMSSGQCWNMVYMNRQNVALDLTKTGSNLCQLPVPNEAVAKQIEQLRAANKLSARGLVYFHVDGIQNGNRVLATATHMHIDLYDAPAWDKRGKVFASFDL
;
A
#
# COMPACT_ATOMS: atom_id res chain seq x y z
N MET A 1 -3.57 9.83 -59.16
CA MET A 1 -3.47 8.86 -60.26
C MET A 1 -2.14 9.08 -60.97
N ASN A 2 -1.34 8.02 -61.08
CA ASN A 2 -0.13 7.84 -61.91
C ASN A 2 1.18 8.52 -61.48
N VAL A 3 2.39 7.91 -61.55
CA VAL A 3 2.90 6.52 -61.59
C VAL A 3 4.41 6.63 -61.26
N LYS A 4 4.91 5.71 -60.42
CA LYS A 4 6.25 5.06 -60.26
C LYS A 4 7.51 5.66 -60.93
N LEU A 5 8.65 5.58 -60.21
CA LEU A 5 9.85 4.85 -60.70
C LEU A 5 10.84 4.48 -59.57
N SER A 6 11.43 3.30 -59.70
CA SER A 6 12.36 2.67 -58.76
C SER A 6 13.83 2.76 -59.22
N ALA A 7 14.72 2.52 -58.25
CA ALA A 7 16.07 1.91 -58.34
C ALA A 7 17.30 2.79 -58.63
N LEU A 8 18.31 2.67 -57.74
CA LEU A 8 19.72 2.74 -58.11
C LEU A 8 20.60 1.94 -57.11
N CYS A 9 21.37 0.99 -57.65
CA CYS A 9 22.48 0.26 -57.02
C CYS A 9 23.75 1.11 -56.95
N LEU A 10 24.70 0.82 -56.04
CA LEU A 10 26.10 0.50 -56.38
C LEU A 10 26.98 0.13 -55.16
N LEU A 11 27.69 -0.99 -55.32
CA LEU A 11 28.78 -1.51 -54.50
C LEU A 11 30.05 -0.64 -54.60
N THR A 12 30.89 -0.66 -53.56
CA THR A 12 32.37 -0.58 -53.68
C THR A 12 33.05 -1.31 -52.51
N ILE A 13 34.10 -2.07 -52.83
CA ILE A 13 34.87 -2.99 -51.98
C ILE A 13 36.31 -2.45 -51.79
N ALA A 14 36.80 -2.55 -50.54
CA ALA A 14 38.15 -2.75 -49.99
C ALA A 14 39.41 -2.01 -50.51
N MET A 15 40.26 -1.57 -49.57
CA MET A 15 41.68 -1.96 -49.49
C MET A 15 42.20 -2.00 -48.03
N LEU A 16 43.08 -2.97 -47.78
CA LEU A 16 43.76 -3.35 -46.54
C LEU A 16 45.07 -2.57 -46.30
N ALA A 17 45.46 -2.44 -45.03
CA ALA A 17 46.84 -2.52 -44.49
C ALA A 17 46.75 -2.48 -42.95
N ALA A 18 47.52 -3.16 -42.10
CA ALA A 18 48.52 -4.22 -42.20
C ALA A 18 48.76 -4.82 -40.79
N CYS A 19 49.09 -6.13 -40.77
CA CYS A 19 49.89 -6.94 -39.83
C CYS A 19 49.89 -6.74 -38.30
N GLY A 20 49.68 -7.86 -37.59
CA GLY A 20 50.17 -8.09 -36.23
C GLY A 20 49.60 -9.33 -35.56
N GLN A 21 50.09 -10.52 -35.91
CA GLN A 21 49.73 -11.81 -35.31
C GLN A 21 49.99 -11.86 -33.79
N ARG A 22 49.04 -12.45 -33.05
CA ARG A 22 49.33 -13.40 -31.97
C ARG A 22 48.20 -14.41 -31.83
N GLU A 23 48.64 -15.65 -31.66
CA GLU A 23 47.91 -16.90 -31.72
C GLU A 23 47.19 -17.20 -30.39
N SER A 24 46.03 -17.84 -30.52
CA SER A 24 45.35 -18.81 -29.67
C SER A 24 45.75 -18.92 -28.18
N ASP A 25 44.77 -18.76 -27.29
CA ASP A 25 44.18 -19.88 -26.56
C ASP A 25 43.02 -19.41 -25.67
N THR A 26 41.87 -20.07 -25.83
CA THR A 26 40.77 -20.04 -24.83
C THR A 26 40.93 -21.32 -23.99
N PRO A 27 40.65 -21.29 -22.68
CA PRO A 27 39.32 -21.75 -22.27
C PRO A 27 38.69 -21.01 -21.07
N SER A 28 37.39 -20.77 -21.21
CA SER A 28 36.32 -20.72 -20.20
C SER A 28 36.56 -20.02 -18.86
N THR A 29 35.82 -18.93 -18.65
CA THR A 29 35.11 -18.71 -17.38
C THR A 29 33.84 -17.89 -17.62
N SER A 30 32.72 -18.43 -17.13
CA SER A 30 31.39 -17.82 -17.20
C SER A 30 31.39 -16.45 -16.55
N THR A 31 30.85 -15.43 -17.22
CA THR A 31 30.51 -14.16 -16.55
C THR A 31 29.03 -13.84 -16.72
N LYS A 32 28.36 -13.98 -15.57
CA LYS A 32 27.03 -13.51 -15.18
C LYS A 32 26.61 -12.19 -15.84
N ALA A 33 25.34 -12.17 -16.24
CA ALA A 33 24.57 -10.98 -16.54
C ALA A 33 24.66 -9.96 -15.39
N SER A 34 25.04 -8.73 -15.71
CA SER A 34 25.03 -7.59 -14.80
C SER A 34 23.58 -7.21 -14.46
N ALA A 35 23.28 -7.24 -13.17
CA ALA A 35 22.03 -6.75 -12.60
C ALA A 35 21.94 -5.21 -12.74
N PRO A 36 20.72 -4.64 -12.81
CA PRO A 36 20.53 -3.20 -12.81
C PRO A 36 20.95 -2.60 -11.46
N ALA A 37 21.58 -1.44 -11.52
CA ALA A 37 22.01 -0.66 -10.36
C ALA A 37 20.82 -0.36 -9.41
N PRO A 38 21.04 -0.39 -8.08
CA PRO A 38 19.99 -0.08 -7.12
C PRO A 38 19.52 1.38 -7.29
N ALA A 39 18.20 1.53 -7.41
CA ALA A 39 17.54 2.81 -7.48
C ALA A 39 17.87 3.65 -6.24
N SER A 40 18.24 4.90 -6.51
CA SER A 40 18.67 5.92 -5.57
C SER A 40 17.60 6.25 -4.54
N ASP A 41 18.03 6.26 -3.27
CA ASP A 41 17.58 7.09 -2.15
C ASP A 41 16.25 7.84 -2.32
N ILE A 42 15.15 7.16 -2.04
CA ILE A 42 13.98 7.84 -1.50
C ILE A 42 14.31 8.15 -0.05
N LYS A 43 14.53 9.44 0.26
CA LYS A 43 14.80 9.94 1.62
C LYS A 43 13.73 9.42 2.57
N SER A 44 14.11 8.40 3.34
CA SER A 44 13.37 7.92 4.49
C SER A 44 13.08 9.10 5.41
N GLY A 45 11.80 9.31 5.74
CA GLY A 45 11.41 10.35 6.69
C GLY A 45 12.08 10.09 8.05
N LYS A 46 12.40 11.16 8.77
CA LYS A 46 13.16 11.19 10.04
C LYS A 46 12.60 10.32 11.19
N ASN A 47 11.55 9.52 10.99
CA ASN A 47 11.00 8.55 11.95
C ASN A 47 11.31 7.07 11.62
N SER A 48 12.11 6.76 10.60
CA SER A 48 12.39 5.35 10.23
C SER A 48 13.31 4.61 11.17
N ASP A 49 14.22 5.32 11.85
CA ASP A 49 15.30 4.68 12.59
C ASP A 49 14.79 4.12 13.93
N ALA A 50 13.86 4.82 14.58
CA ALA A 50 13.15 4.33 15.77
C ALA A 50 12.22 3.15 15.44
N ALA A 51 11.52 3.21 14.31
CA ALA A 51 10.65 2.12 13.86
C ALA A 51 11.44 0.86 13.44
N LYS A 52 12.64 1.05 12.85
CA LYS A 52 13.57 -0.04 12.54
C LYS A 52 14.14 -0.68 13.81
N ALA A 53 14.56 0.12 14.80
CA ALA A 53 15.04 -0.39 16.08
C ALA A 53 13.96 -1.22 16.81
N PHE A 54 12.71 -0.77 16.74
CA PHE A 54 11.56 -1.50 17.27
C PHE A 54 11.30 -2.81 16.49
N ALA A 55 11.32 -2.81 15.16
CA ALA A 55 11.16 -4.02 14.35
C ALA A 55 12.24 -5.07 14.65
N ASP A 56 13.48 -4.64 14.91
CA ASP A 56 14.59 -5.51 15.26
C ASP A 56 14.44 -6.11 16.67
N ALA A 57 13.79 -5.41 17.62
CA ALA A 57 13.51 -5.88 18.98
C ALA A 57 12.35 -6.89 19.10
N GLN A 58 11.46 -6.93 18.10
CA GLN A 58 10.21 -7.70 18.11
C GLN A 58 10.31 -9.11 17.48
N LYS A 59 11.52 -9.60 17.18
CA LYS A 59 11.74 -10.85 16.43
C LYS A 59 11.34 -12.16 17.14
N ALA A 60 10.56 -12.12 18.22
CA ALA A 60 10.07 -13.32 18.86
C ALA A 60 8.63 -13.15 19.37
N THR A 61 7.81 -14.15 19.02
CA THR A 61 6.46 -14.49 19.53
C THR A 61 5.29 -14.05 18.65
N GLU A 62 4.92 -14.92 17.71
CA GLU A 62 3.62 -14.90 17.04
C GLU A 62 2.56 -15.41 18.03
N VAL A 63 1.89 -14.50 18.72
CA VAL A 63 0.73 -14.85 19.58
C VAL A 63 -0.47 -14.99 18.67
N ALA A 64 -1.06 -16.20 18.59
CA ALA A 64 -2.30 -16.43 17.85
C ALA A 64 -3.42 -15.51 18.36
N GLN A 65 -3.79 -14.51 17.56
CA GLN A 65 -4.89 -13.60 17.86
C GLN A 65 -6.24 -14.19 17.39
N PRO A 66 -7.38 -13.65 17.84
CA PRO A 66 -8.69 -14.04 17.36
C PRO A 66 -8.77 -13.96 15.83
N LYS A 67 -9.54 -14.86 15.22
CA LYS A 67 -9.79 -14.83 13.78
C LYS A 67 -10.86 -13.78 13.47
N ALA A 68 -10.75 -13.12 12.32
CA ALA A 68 -11.77 -12.21 11.82
C ALA A 68 -13.17 -12.86 11.82
N ASP A 69 -14.15 -12.17 12.41
CA ASP A 69 -15.56 -12.55 12.39
C ASP A 69 -16.33 -11.63 11.42
N PRO A 70 -16.81 -12.14 10.26
CA PRO A 70 -17.57 -11.36 9.29
C PRO A 70 -18.99 -10.99 9.77
N GLY A 71 -19.43 -11.48 10.94
CA GLY A 71 -20.71 -11.11 11.56
C GLY A 71 -20.65 -9.82 12.38
N VAL A 72 -19.48 -9.21 12.58
CA VAL A 72 -19.33 -7.97 13.35
C VAL A 72 -19.96 -6.80 12.57
N PRO A 73 -20.93 -6.05 13.14
CA PRO A 73 -21.53 -4.92 12.45
C PRO A 73 -20.50 -3.84 12.11
N VAL A 74 -20.59 -3.25 10.91
CA VAL A 74 -19.69 -2.16 10.45
C VAL A 74 -19.64 -0.96 11.41
N ALA A 75 -20.69 -0.74 12.20
CA ALA A 75 -20.73 0.30 13.24
C ALA A 75 -19.72 0.10 14.38
N ASN A 76 -19.18 -1.11 14.54
CA ASN A 76 -18.17 -1.43 15.56
C ASN A 76 -16.72 -1.20 15.09
N TYR A 77 -16.55 -0.82 13.82
CA TYR A 77 -15.23 -0.56 13.23
C TYR A 77 -14.83 0.88 13.50
N THR A 78 -13.55 1.08 13.86
CA THR A 78 -13.01 2.44 14.03
C THR A 78 -12.37 2.91 12.74
N THR A 79 -12.87 3.99 12.16
CA THR A 79 -12.20 4.64 11.03
C THR A 79 -10.83 5.17 11.45
N VAL A 80 -9.80 4.78 10.71
CA VAL A 80 -8.42 5.20 11.00
C VAL A 80 -8.15 6.61 10.48
N ASP A 81 -7.40 7.38 11.27
CA ASP A 81 -6.95 8.71 10.88
C ASP A 81 -5.68 8.63 10.00
N GLN A 82 -5.78 9.13 8.77
CA GLN A 82 -4.70 9.14 7.78
C GLN A 82 -3.88 10.45 7.78
N SER A 83 -4.21 11.42 8.64
CA SER A 83 -3.61 12.77 8.61
C SER A 83 -2.12 12.81 8.99
N ASP A 84 -1.68 11.97 9.93
CA ASP A 84 -0.30 11.93 10.42
C ASP A 84 0.54 10.83 9.74
N GLY A 85 0.58 10.81 8.41
CA GLY A 85 1.47 9.89 7.67
C GLY A 85 1.24 8.40 7.92
N GLY A 86 0.07 8.03 8.48
CA GLY A 86 -0.30 6.66 8.82
C GLY A 86 0.25 6.18 10.16
N THR A 87 0.59 7.07 11.10
CA THR A 87 1.07 6.73 12.46
C THR A 87 0.12 5.80 13.21
N TRP A 88 -1.19 5.81 12.90
CA TRP A 88 -2.17 4.85 13.44
C TRP A 88 -1.71 3.40 13.29
N LEU A 89 -1.07 3.05 12.17
CA LEU A 89 -0.61 1.69 11.89
C LEU A 89 0.57 1.30 12.80
N THR A 90 1.44 2.27 13.12
CA THR A 90 2.50 2.08 14.11
C THR A 90 1.91 1.88 15.50
N TYR A 91 0.87 2.63 15.89
CA TYR A 91 0.17 2.39 17.15
C TYR A 91 -0.42 0.98 17.21
N VAL A 92 -1.05 0.50 16.13
CA VAL A 92 -1.61 -0.87 16.05
C VAL A 92 -0.54 -1.93 16.27
N ALA A 93 0.64 -1.77 15.66
CA ALA A 93 1.76 -2.69 15.81
C ALA A 93 2.34 -2.65 17.24
N VAL A 94 2.64 -1.45 17.75
CA VAL A 94 3.26 -1.27 19.07
C VAL A 94 2.30 -1.66 20.20
N SER A 95 1.00 -1.42 20.08
CA SER A 95 0.03 -1.79 21.13
C SER A 95 -0.07 -3.30 21.34
N ARG A 96 0.42 -4.11 20.40
CA ARG A 96 0.45 -5.58 20.44
C ARG A 96 1.86 -6.16 20.61
N ALA A 97 2.85 -5.28 20.76
CA ALA A 97 4.23 -5.62 21.05
C ALA A 97 4.37 -6.47 22.33
N THR A 98 5.22 -7.49 22.29
CA THR A 98 5.72 -8.14 23.51
C THR A 98 7.23 -8.40 23.36
N PRO A 99 8.09 -7.82 24.23
CA PRO A 99 7.76 -6.87 25.30
C PRO A 99 7.30 -5.51 24.76
N GLN A 100 6.61 -4.73 25.61
CA GLN A 100 6.24 -3.35 25.31
C GLN A 100 7.48 -2.44 25.33
N PRO A 101 7.60 -1.45 24.41
CA PRO A 101 8.71 -0.50 24.41
C PRO A 101 8.78 0.36 25.67
N GLY A 102 9.98 0.86 25.98
CA GLY A 102 10.19 1.84 27.04
C GLY A 102 9.61 3.21 26.69
N ASP A 103 9.40 4.05 27.71
CA ASP A 103 8.77 5.37 27.55
C ASP A 103 9.54 6.28 26.58
N ASP A 104 10.87 6.27 26.61
CA ASP A 104 11.71 7.05 25.68
C ASP A 104 11.60 6.54 24.24
N GLU A 105 11.46 5.23 24.04
CA GLU A 105 11.25 4.63 22.72
C GLU A 105 9.88 5.02 22.16
N LEU A 106 8.84 4.96 23.00
CA LEU A 106 7.48 5.39 22.64
C LEU A 106 7.47 6.87 22.24
N LEU A 107 8.08 7.73 23.05
CA LEU A 107 8.19 9.16 22.74
C LEU A 107 9.00 9.41 21.47
N GLY A 108 10.09 8.66 21.25
CA GLY A 108 10.86 8.72 20.01
C GLY A 108 10.07 8.31 18.77
N MET A 109 9.11 7.38 18.90
CA MET A 109 8.25 6.93 17.80
C MET A 109 7.07 7.87 17.52
N PHE A 110 6.47 8.44 18.56
CA PHE A 110 5.16 9.09 18.47
C PHE A 110 5.14 10.59 18.80
N SER A 111 6.21 11.15 19.38
CA SER A 111 6.32 12.58 19.63
C SER A 111 7.45 13.18 18.78
N PRO A 112 7.13 13.84 17.65
CA PRO A 112 8.12 14.58 16.88
C PRO A 112 8.84 15.65 17.70
N ARG A 113 8.18 16.24 18.71
CA ARG A 113 8.79 17.24 19.60
C ARG A 113 9.86 16.61 20.47
N TYR A 114 9.55 15.49 21.13
CA TYR A 114 10.53 14.76 21.92
C TYR A 114 11.67 14.24 21.03
N PHE A 115 11.35 13.63 19.89
CA PHE A 115 12.36 13.08 18.98
C PHE A 115 13.39 14.12 18.51
N ASN A 116 12.92 15.32 18.13
CA ASN A 116 13.77 16.37 17.58
C ASN A 116 14.43 17.28 18.64
N GLU A 117 14.20 17.07 19.94
CA GLU A 117 14.81 17.86 21.02
C GLU A 117 16.18 17.29 21.42
N PRO A 118 17.30 18.02 21.22
CA PRO A 118 18.61 17.59 21.65
C PRO A 118 18.91 17.86 23.14
N ASP A 119 18.25 18.83 23.77
CA ASP A 119 18.46 19.18 25.17
C ASP A 119 17.82 18.14 26.09
N VAL A 120 18.65 17.44 26.85
CA VAL A 120 18.22 16.34 27.73
C VAL A 120 17.29 16.80 28.86
N PHE A 121 17.41 18.04 29.33
CA PHE A 121 16.51 18.58 30.36
C PHE A 121 15.16 18.90 29.76
N LYS A 122 15.13 19.53 28.57
CA LYS A 122 13.87 19.79 27.86
C LYS A 122 13.18 18.50 27.42
N LYS A 123 13.94 17.49 27.01
CA LYS A 123 13.38 16.15 26.75
C LYS A 123 12.70 15.59 27.98
N HIS A 124 13.35 15.66 29.14
CA HIS A 124 12.76 15.21 30.39
C HIS A 124 11.46 15.96 30.70
N ASP A 125 11.43 17.29 30.52
CA ASP A 125 10.23 18.09 30.72
C ASP A 125 9.09 17.71 29.74
N LEU A 126 9.43 17.40 28.48
CA LEU A 126 8.45 16.99 27.46
C LEU A 126 7.77 15.65 27.80
N VAL A 127 8.39 14.77 28.59
CA VAL A 127 7.78 13.49 29.00
C VAL A 127 6.42 13.72 29.64
N ALA A 128 6.30 14.72 30.53
CA ALA A 128 5.06 14.99 31.27
C ALA A 128 3.89 15.38 30.36
N THR A 129 4.16 16.00 29.21
CA THR A 129 3.12 16.48 28.28
C THR A 129 2.88 15.54 27.11
N GLU A 130 3.93 14.89 26.61
CA GLU A 130 3.89 14.12 25.36
C GLU A 130 3.58 12.64 25.60
N LEU A 131 4.01 12.07 26.74
CA LEU A 131 3.82 10.63 27.01
C LEU A 131 2.37 10.23 27.31
N PRO A 132 1.59 11.00 28.11
CA PRO A 132 0.20 10.63 28.41
C PRO A 132 -0.68 10.38 27.18
N PRO A 133 -0.73 11.27 26.16
CA PRO A 133 -1.53 11.00 24.97
C PRO A 133 -1.01 9.80 24.16
N VAL A 134 0.30 9.56 24.14
CA VAL A 134 0.89 8.37 23.50
C VAL A 134 0.41 7.08 24.17
N LYS A 135 0.47 7.01 25.51
CA LYS A 135 -0.03 5.85 26.28
C LYS A 135 -1.53 5.65 26.12
N ALA A 136 -2.32 6.74 26.10
CA ALA A 136 -3.76 6.67 25.88
C ALA A 136 -4.11 6.11 24.49
N ASN A 137 -3.38 6.53 23.44
CA ASN A 137 -3.55 5.98 22.10
C ASN A 137 -3.16 4.49 22.05
N LEU A 138 -2.02 4.10 22.63
CA LEU A 138 -1.63 2.68 22.70
C LEU A 138 -2.72 1.82 23.35
N GLN A 139 -3.28 2.27 24.47
CA GLN A 139 -4.37 1.55 25.14
C GLN A 139 -5.63 1.47 24.26
N ARG A 140 -5.97 2.54 23.54
CA ARG A 140 -7.09 2.54 22.59
C ARG A 140 -6.90 1.49 21.49
N TYR A 141 -5.72 1.43 20.88
CA TYR A 141 -5.41 0.48 19.81
C TYR A 141 -5.21 -0.96 20.32
N ALA A 142 -4.82 -1.16 21.57
CA ALA A 142 -4.79 -2.47 22.22
C ALA A 142 -6.21 -3.04 22.41
N ASN A 143 -7.19 -2.18 22.66
CA ASN A 143 -8.58 -2.56 22.94
C ASN A 143 -9.49 -2.60 21.70
N GLN A 144 -8.94 -2.41 20.49
CA GLN A 144 -9.69 -2.42 19.23
C GLN A 144 -8.99 -3.34 18.23
N ALA A 145 -9.75 -4.23 17.57
CA ALA A 145 -9.25 -5.13 16.53
C ALA A 145 -9.87 -4.86 15.15
N TYR A 146 -10.96 -4.10 15.08
CA TYR A 146 -11.73 -3.82 13.87
C TYR A 146 -11.59 -2.37 13.42
N TYR A 147 -11.15 -2.17 12.19
CA TYR A 147 -10.77 -0.86 11.66
C TYR A 147 -11.35 -0.63 10.26
N ALA A 148 -11.66 0.63 9.94
CA ALA A 148 -12.09 1.04 8.61
C ALA A 148 -11.03 1.95 7.99
N LEU A 149 -10.50 1.57 6.82
CA LEU A 149 -9.48 2.32 6.07
C LEU A 149 -10.11 2.99 4.85
N PRO A 150 -10.10 4.33 4.77
CA PRO A 150 -10.56 5.03 3.56
C PRO A 150 -9.62 4.79 2.38
N PHE A 151 -10.21 4.64 1.18
CA PHE A 151 -9.49 4.42 -0.08
C PHE A 151 -10.00 5.33 -1.22
N GLY A 152 -9.19 5.48 -2.27
CA GLY A 152 -9.58 6.18 -3.51
C GLY A 152 -9.59 7.72 -3.43
N ASP A 153 -9.27 8.30 -2.27
CA ASP A 153 -9.05 9.74 -2.12
C ASP A 153 -7.59 10.09 -2.50
N PRO A 154 -7.36 10.88 -3.56
CA PRO A 154 -6.01 11.24 -3.99
C PRO A 154 -5.27 12.16 -3.00
N THR A 155 -5.96 12.73 -2.00
CA THR A 155 -5.34 13.58 -0.96
C THR A 155 -4.75 12.76 0.18
N VAL A 156 -5.09 11.48 0.29
CA VAL A 156 -4.52 10.57 1.27
C VAL A 156 -3.10 10.17 0.84
N THR A 157 -2.11 10.54 1.66
CA THR A 157 -0.68 10.31 1.37
C THR A 157 -0.02 9.22 2.22
N SER A 158 -0.75 8.62 3.16
CA SER A 158 -0.23 7.59 4.06
C SER A 158 -0.38 6.19 3.49
N LEU A 159 -1.58 5.61 3.58
CA LEU A 159 -1.87 4.26 3.09
C LEU A 159 -2.88 4.41 1.94
N ASN A 160 -2.35 4.72 0.76
CA ASN A 160 -3.16 4.97 -0.42
C ASN A 160 -3.51 3.65 -1.11
N MET A 161 -4.68 3.13 -0.74
CA MET A 161 -5.33 2.03 -1.45
C MET A 161 -6.11 2.57 -2.65
N ASN A 162 -5.94 1.93 -3.81
CA ASN A 162 -6.74 2.21 -5.00
C ASN A 162 -7.30 0.91 -5.55
N PHE A 163 -8.59 0.95 -5.90
CA PHE A 163 -9.27 -0.11 -6.61
C PHE A 163 -9.60 0.37 -8.01
N PHE A 164 -9.37 -0.49 -9.00
CA PHE A 164 -9.72 -0.24 -10.39
C PHE A 164 -10.49 -1.43 -10.96
N PHE A 165 -11.31 -1.17 -11.97
CA PHE A 165 -12.09 -2.19 -12.64
C PHE A 165 -11.29 -2.75 -13.82
N GLN A 166 -10.73 -3.94 -13.63
CA GLN A 166 -9.75 -4.53 -14.56
C GLN A 166 -10.40 -5.00 -15.87
N SER A 167 -11.62 -5.54 -15.78
CA SER A 167 -12.38 -6.04 -16.92
C SER A 167 -13.69 -5.29 -17.09
N GLY A 168 -14.30 -5.45 -18.26
CA GLY A 168 -15.69 -5.04 -18.47
C GLY A 168 -16.67 -5.90 -17.66
N TYR A 169 -17.94 -5.53 -17.76
CA TYR A 169 -19.04 -6.25 -17.12
C TYR A 169 -19.09 -7.73 -17.53
N ASP A 170 -19.14 -8.61 -16.55
CA ASP A 170 -19.34 -10.04 -16.76
C ASP A 170 -20.83 -10.37 -16.68
N PHE A 171 -21.42 -10.74 -17.82
CA PHE A 171 -22.84 -11.10 -17.92
C PHE A 171 -23.21 -12.41 -17.19
N SER A 172 -22.24 -13.30 -16.96
CA SER A 172 -22.48 -14.58 -16.30
C SER A 172 -22.63 -14.41 -14.79
N THR A 173 -21.72 -13.65 -14.18
CA THR A 173 -21.72 -13.35 -12.73
C THR A 173 -22.47 -12.06 -12.39
N LYS A 174 -22.88 -11.29 -13.41
CA LYS A 174 -23.50 -9.97 -13.28
C LYS A 174 -22.68 -9.02 -12.41
N SER A 175 -21.37 -8.97 -12.65
CA SER A 175 -20.44 -8.26 -11.79
C SER A 175 -19.33 -7.54 -12.58
N PHE A 176 -18.62 -6.65 -11.89
CA PHE A 176 -17.31 -6.16 -12.34
C PHE A 176 -16.21 -6.75 -11.48
N GLN A 177 -15.11 -7.21 -12.11
CA GLN A 177 -13.91 -7.57 -11.39
C GLN A 177 -13.16 -6.31 -10.96
N MET A 178 -13.01 -6.16 -9.65
CA MET A 178 -12.14 -5.16 -9.05
C MET A 178 -10.74 -5.75 -8.88
N SER A 179 -9.73 -4.95 -9.21
CA SER A 179 -8.35 -5.34 -9.03
C SER A 179 -7.59 -4.25 -8.32
N SER A 180 -6.79 -4.68 -7.35
CA SER A 180 -5.62 -3.98 -6.82
C SER A 180 -4.40 -4.82 -7.22
N GLY A 181 -4.06 -4.85 -8.50
CA GLY A 181 -2.95 -5.64 -9.06
C GLY A 181 -3.19 -7.16 -9.12
N GLN A 182 -3.68 -7.78 -8.04
CA GLN A 182 -4.13 -9.18 -7.94
C GLN A 182 -5.05 -9.40 -6.72
N CYS A 183 -6.06 -8.56 -6.51
CA CYS A 183 -7.08 -8.77 -5.45
C CYS A 183 -6.50 -9.04 -4.04
N TRP A 184 -6.19 -7.98 -3.28
CA TRP A 184 -5.59 -8.04 -1.93
C TRP A 184 -4.13 -8.52 -1.84
N ASN A 185 -3.45 -8.83 -2.95
CA ASN A 185 -2.04 -9.22 -2.95
C ASN A 185 -1.04 -8.06 -2.77
N MET A 186 -1.43 -6.98 -2.06
CA MET A 186 -0.58 -5.81 -1.85
C MET A 186 -0.34 -5.57 -0.38
N VAL A 187 0.88 -5.16 -0.06
CA VAL A 187 1.29 -4.69 1.26
C VAL A 187 1.38 -3.17 1.20
N TYR A 188 0.73 -2.49 2.14
CA TYR A 188 0.72 -1.03 2.23
C TYR A 188 1.62 -0.59 3.37
N MET A 189 2.42 0.45 3.19
CA MET A 189 3.37 0.90 4.22
C MET A 189 3.08 2.34 4.64
N ASN A 190 3.20 2.63 5.93
CA ASN A 190 3.18 4.01 6.41
C ASN A 190 4.58 4.65 6.32
N ARG A 191 4.69 5.93 6.69
CA ARG A 191 5.97 6.67 6.66
C ARG A 191 7.04 6.13 7.62
N GLN A 192 6.66 5.30 8.59
CA GLN A 192 7.55 4.66 9.57
C GLN A 192 7.95 3.24 9.13
N ASN A 193 7.67 2.85 7.89
CA ASN A 193 7.92 1.51 7.36
C ASN A 193 7.19 0.37 8.10
N VAL A 194 6.08 0.68 8.77
CA VAL A 194 5.16 -0.33 9.28
C VAL A 194 4.23 -0.74 8.14
N ALA A 195 4.11 -2.04 7.93
CA ALA A 195 3.36 -2.65 6.84
C ALA A 195 1.97 -3.11 7.30
N LEU A 196 0.95 -2.84 6.51
CA LEU A 196 -0.37 -3.43 6.56
C LEU A 196 -0.46 -4.48 5.46
N ASP A 197 -0.69 -5.72 5.88
CA ASP A 197 -0.77 -6.88 5.00
C ASP A 197 -2.20 -7.43 5.00
N LEU A 198 -2.87 -7.28 3.85
CA LEU A 198 -4.23 -7.76 3.62
C LEU A 198 -4.28 -9.04 2.78
N THR A 199 -3.14 -9.69 2.53
CA THR A 199 -3.02 -10.84 1.61
C THR A 199 -3.81 -12.08 2.03
N LYS A 200 -4.25 -12.16 3.29
CA LYS A 200 -5.16 -13.22 3.79
C LYS A 200 -6.63 -13.00 3.41
N THR A 201 -6.97 -11.84 2.86
CA THR A 201 -8.33 -11.52 2.46
C THR A 201 -8.79 -12.42 1.32
N GLY A 202 -10.00 -12.98 1.45
CA GLY A 202 -10.60 -13.80 0.41
C GLY A 202 -10.95 -13.01 -0.86
N SER A 203 -11.13 -13.73 -1.97
CA SER A 203 -11.47 -13.13 -3.27
C SER A 203 -12.91 -12.60 -3.35
N ASN A 204 -13.74 -12.82 -2.33
CA ASN A 204 -15.14 -12.41 -2.28
C ASN A 204 -15.31 -10.88 -2.35
N LEU A 205 -14.34 -10.11 -1.83
CA LEU A 205 -14.36 -8.64 -1.87
C LEU A 205 -13.70 -8.07 -3.15
N CYS A 206 -13.45 -8.89 -4.17
CA CYS A 206 -12.86 -8.44 -5.44
C CYS A 206 -13.85 -8.45 -6.60
N GLN A 207 -15.11 -8.76 -6.33
CA GLN A 207 -16.18 -8.64 -7.29
C GLN A 207 -17.15 -7.60 -6.79
N LEU A 208 -17.58 -6.72 -7.69
CA LEU A 208 -18.68 -5.79 -7.46
C LEU A 208 -19.92 -6.36 -8.15
N PRO A 209 -20.86 -6.99 -7.41
CA PRO A 209 -22.10 -7.46 -8.00
C PRO A 209 -22.97 -6.28 -8.42
N VAL A 210 -23.39 -6.26 -9.68
CA VAL A 210 -24.25 -5.22 -10.25
C VAL A 210 -25.37 -5.91 -11.06
N PRO A 211 -26.41 -6.45 -10.39
CA PRO A 211 -27.50 -7.16 -11.07
C PRO A 211 -28.39 -6.23 -11.89
N ASN A 212 -28.40 -4.92 -11.59
CA ASN A 212 -29.14 -3.93 -12.34
C ASN A 212 -28.37 -3.53 -13.61
N GLU A 213 -28.84 -3.98 -14.77
CA GLU A 213 -28.19 -3.72 -16.05
C GLU A 213 -28.10 -2.24 -16.45
N ALA A 214 -29.02 -1.38 -15.98
CA ALA A 214 -28.94 0.05 -16.27
C ALA A 214 -27.73 0.67 -15.56
N VAL A 215 -27.52 0.29 -14.29
CA VAL A 215 -26.33 0.70 -13.51
C VAL A 215 -25.08 0.09 -14.12
N ALA A 216 -25.11 -1.20 -14.49
CA ALA A 216 -23.98 -1.87 -15.13
C ALA A 216 -23.57 -1.18 -16.45
N LYS A 217 -24.54 -0.79 -17.29
CA LYS A 217 -24.27 -0.03 -18.52
C LYS A 217 -23.59 1.31 -18.23
N GLN A 218 -24.04 2.04 -17.21
CA GLN A 218 -23.43 3.32 -16.83
C GLN A 218 -21.99 3.13 -16.32
N ILE A 219 -21.76 2.12 -15.47
CA ILE A 219 -20.40 1.77 -14.99
C ILE A 219 -19.51 1.44 -16.19
N GLU A 220 -19.96 0.59 -17.12
CA GLU A 220 -19.19 0.19 -18.29
C GLU A 220 -18.86 1.36 -19.21
N GLN A 221 -19.81 2.28 -19.44
CA GLN A 221 -19.57 3.50 -20.22
C GLN A 221 -18.50 4.39 -19.57
N LEU A 222 -18.57 4.62 -18.26
CA LEU A 222 -17.62 5.43 -17.53
C LEU A 222 -16.23 4.76 -17.46
N ARG A 223 -16.20 3.43 -17.25
CA ARG A 223 -14.98 2.63 -17.24
C ARG A 223 -14.28 2.69 -18.59
N ALA A 224 -14.99 2.43 -19.68
CA ALA A 224 -14.45 2.48 -21.05
C ALA A 224 -13.95 3.88 -21.43
N ALA A 225 -14.55 4.93 -20.85
CA ALA A 225 -14.14 6.32 -21.06
C ALA A 225 -13.03 6.81 -20.10
N ASN A 226 -12.51 5.97 -19.20
CA ASN A 226 -11.57 6.35 -18.12
C ASN A 226 -12.09 7.50 -17.24
N LYS A 227 -13.41 7.56 -17.03
CA LYS A 227 -14.08 8.54 -16.18
C LYS A 227 -14.60 7.96 -14.87
N LEU A 228 -14.53 6.65 -14.70
CA LEU A 228 -14.96 5.98 -13.48
C LEU A 228 -13.89 6.08 -12.40
N SER A 229 -14.28 6.43 -11.18
CA SER A 229 -13.45 6.21 -9.99
C SER A 229 -14.26 5.60 -8.85
N ALA A 230 -13.58 4.85 -7.99
CA ALA A 230 -14.14 4.22 -6.81
C ALA A 230 -13.47 4.80 -5.55
N ARG A 231 -14.28 5.13 -4.55
CA ARG A 231 -13.81 5.57 -3.22
C ARG A 231 -14.65 4.89 -2.16
N GLY A 232 -14.17 4.86 -0.92
CA GLY A 232 -14.98 4.32 0.18
C GLY A 232 -14.13 3.81 1.33
N LEU A 233 -14.61 2.75 1.98
CA LEU A 233 -14.00 2.17 3.18
C LEU A 233 -13.73 0.67 2.98
N VAL A 234 -12.53 0.24 3.34
CA VAL A 234 -12.22 -1.18 3.59
C VAL A 234 -12.32 -1.42 5.08
N TYR A 235 -13.19 -2.35 5.48
CA TYR A 235 -13.34 -2.79 6.86
C TYR A 235 -12.52 -4.05 7.07
N PHE A 236 -11.66 -4.07 8.08
CA PHE A 236 -10.75 -5.19 8.33
C PHE A 236 -10.56 -5.46 9.82
N HIS A 237 -10.20 -6.70 10.10
CA HIS A 237 -9.76 -7.18 11.40
C HIS A 237 -8.22 -7.31 11.43
N VAL A 238 -7.59 -6.95 12.54
CA VAL A 238 -6.14 -7.18 12.76
C VAL A 238 -5.92 -8.57 13.35
N ASP A 239 -5.34 -9.46 12.56
CA ASP A 239 -5.10 -10.86 12.90
C ASP A 239 -3.79 -11.08 13.67
N GLY A 240 -2.93 -10.07 13.79
CA GLY A 240 -1.69 -10.16 14.53
C GLY A 240 -0.57 -9.34 13.93
N ILE A 241 0.59 -9.37 14.59
CA ILE A 241 1.79 -8.67 14.17
C ILE A 241 2.89 -9.70 13.86
N GLN A 242 3.46 -9.62 12.67
CA GLN A 242 4.59 -10.44 12.23
C GLN A 242 5.86 -9.57 12.19
N ASN A 243 6.97 -10.12 12.68
CA ASN A 243 8.30 -9.46 12.66
C ASN A 243 8.29 -8.02 13.24
N GLY A 244 7.37 -7.73 14.17
CA GLY A 244 7.25 -6.44 14.85
C GLY A 244 6.69 -5.27 14.06
N ASN A 245 6.77 -5.29 12.74
CA ASN A 245 6.39 -4.15 11.90
C ASN A 245 5.45 -4.52 10.76
N ARG A 246 4.91 -5.75 10.73
CA ARG A 246 3.93 -6.18 9.74
C ARG A 246 2.61 -6.54 10.43
N VAL A 247 1.64 -5.65 10.32
CA VAL A 247 0.26 -5.86 10.77
C VAL A 247 -0.43 -6.78 9.77
N LEU A 248 -0.70 -8.01 10.18
CA LEU A 248 -1.51 -8.96 9.42
C LEU A 248 -2.99 -8.62 9.64
N ALA A 249 -3.75 -8.52 8.55
CA ALA A 249 -5.16 -8.19 8.59
C ALA A 249 -5.96 -8.95 7.54
N THR A 250 -7.25 -9.10 7.81
CA THR A 250 -8.22 -9.69 6.90
C THR A 250 -9.35 -8.69 6.69
N ALA A 251 -9.59 -8.27 5.44
CA ALA A 251 -10.77 -7.47 5.14
C ALA A 251 -12.04 -8.32 5.23
N THR A 252 -13.08 -7.75 5.83
CA THR A 252 -14.35 -8.42 6.11
C THR A 252 -15.50 -7.79 5.33
N HIS A 253 -15.46 -6.48 5.12
CA HIS A 253 -16.44 -5.73 4.34
C HIS A 253 -15.79 -4.64 3.50
N MET A 254 -16.51 -4.16 2.48
CA MET A 254 -16.18 -2.92 1.79
C MET A 254 -17.42 -2.08 1.56
N HIS A 255 -17.28 -0.77 1.73
CA HIS A 255 -18.23 0.21 1.21
C HIS A 255 -17.58 0.91 0.01
N ILE A 256 -18.30 1.00 -1.11
CA ILE A 256 -17.79 1.54 -2.37
C ILE A 256 -18.80 2.52 -2.96
N ASP A 257 -18.37 3.77 -3.09
CA ASP A 257 -19.02 4.81 -3.89
C ASP A 257 -18.36 4.92 -5.27
N LEU A 258 -19.18 4.91 -6.32
CA LEU A 258 -18.75 5.13 -7.70
C LEU A 258 -19.05 6.56 -8.14
N TYR A 259 -18.03 7.20 -8.69
CA TYR A 259 -18.06 8.58 -9.16
C TYR A 259 -18.01 8.65 -10.68
N ASP A 260 -18.75 9.60 -11.26
CA ASP A 260 -18.81 9.86 -12.71
C ASP A 260 -17.64 10.70 -13.25
N ALA A 261 -16.58 10.84 -12.46
CA ALA A 261 -15.35 11.51 -12.84
C ALA A 261 -14.11 10.78 -12.27
N PRO A 262 -12.92 11.01 -12.86
CA PRO A 262 -11.66 10.50 -12.31
C PRO A 262 -11.42 10.95 -10.87
N ALA A 263 -10.61 10.18 -10.13
CA ALA A 263 -10.39 10.41 -8.69
C ALA A 263 -9.88 11.82 -8.35
N TRP A 264 -9.11 12.45 -9.25
CA TRP A 264 -8.57 13.81 -9.07
C TRP A 264 -9.59 14.93 -9.34
N ASP A 265 -10.71 14.65 -10.01
CA ASP A 265 -11.77 15.64 -10.22
C ASP A 265 -12.76 15.62 -9.05
N LYS A 266 -12.64 16.62 -8.17
CA LYS A 266 -13.51 16.77 -6.99
C LYS A 266 -14.96 17.10 -7.33
N ARG A 267 -15.28 17.42 -8.59
CA ARG A 267 -16.65 17.73 -9.03
C ARG A 267 -17.46 16.49 -9.41
N GLY A 268 -16.80 15.32 -9.50
CA GLY A 268 -17.48 14.05 -9.75
C GLY A 268 -18.57 13.79 -8.71
N LYS A 269 -19.70 13.27 -9.16
CA LYS A 269 -20.85 12.94 -8.33
C LYS A 269 -20.92 11.43 -8.13
N VAL A 270 -21.30 11.03 -6.92
CA VAL A 270 -21.67 9.65 -6.64
C VAL A 270 -22.92 9.33 -7.46
N PHE A 271 -22.88 8.26 -8.24
CA PHE A 271 -24.04 7.78 -9.01
C PHE A 271 -24.47 6.36 -8.62
N ALA A 272 -23.65 5.63 -7.87
CA ALA A 272 -23.97 4.33 -7.31
C ALA A 272 -23.11 4.05 -6.06
N SER A 273 -23.67 3.30 -5.11
CA SER A 273 -23.01 2.90 -3.87
C SER A 273 -23.28 1.41 -3.60
N PHE A 274 -22.30 0.72 -3.04
CA PHE A 274 -22.34 -0.73 -2.81
C PHE A 274 -21.72 -1.08 -1.45
N ASP A 275 -22.33 -2.04 -0.78
CA ASP A 275 -21.79 -2.69 0.42
C ASP A 275 -21.48 -4.15 0.07
N LEU A 276 -20.25 -4.58 0.34
CA LEU A 276 -19.71 -5.93 0.10
C LEU A 276 -19.30 -6.60 1.40
#